data_AF-Q2C7K6-F1
#
_entry.id   AF-Q2C7K6-F1
#
_cell.length_a   1.000
_cell.length_b   1.000
_cell.length_c   1.000
_cell.angle_alpha   90.00
_cell.angle_beta   90.00
_cell.angle_gamma   90.00
#
_symmetry.space_group_name_H-M   'P 1'
#
loop_
_entity.id
_entity.type
_entity.pdbx_description
1 polymer ?
#
loop_
_entity_poly.entity_id
_entity_poly.type
_entity_poly.pdbx_seq_one_letter_code
_entity_poly.pdbx_strand_id
1 'polypeptide(L)' 'MAEMPAETEQSAYMSKVLKKQGFKFIGAITCYSFMQAVGMVNDHLTTCHCYPNNT' A
#
# COMPACT_ATOMS: atom_id res chain seq x y z
N MET A 1 -15.28 8.50 8.16
CA MET A 1 -14.46 7.51 7.44
C MET A 1 -13.05 7.64 7.97
N ALA A 2 -12.35 6.56 8.30
CA ALA A 2 -10.95 6.67 8.68
C ALA A 2 -10.17 7.20 7.46
N GLU A 3 -9.44 8.28 7.66
CA GLU A 3 -8.67 8.92 6.58
C GLU A 3 -7.36 8.16 6.45
N MET A 4 -7.30 7.26 5.47
CA MET A 4 -6.07 6.58 5.11
C MET A 4 -5.33 7.37 4.03
N PRO A 5 -3.99 7.41 4.08
CA PRO A 5 -3.22 8.06 3.05
C PRO A 5 -3.39 7.33 1.70
N ALA A 6 -3.30 8.06 0.59
CA ALA A 6 -3.31 7.47 -0.75
C ALA A 6 -1.94 6.93 -1.18
N GLU A 7 -0.87 7.42 -0.54
CA GLU A 7 0.52 7.01 -0.78
C GLU A 7 1.39 7.26 0.46
N THR A 8 2.58 6.66 0.49
CA THR A 8 3.56 6.80 1.57
C THR A 8 4.96 7.06 1.00
N GLU A 9 5.90 7.48 1.85
CA GLU A 9 7.30 7.63 1.43
C GLU A 9 7.87 6.31 0.88
N GLN A 10 7.48 5.18 1.48
CA GLN A 10 7.86 3.84 1.07
C GLN A 10 7.29 3.50 -0.32
N SER A 11 6.02 3.82 -0.60
CA SER A 11 5.43 3.56 -1.91
C SER A 11 6.01 4.47 -3.01
N ALA A 12 6.37 5.71 -2.66
CA ALA A 12 7.09 6.63 -3.54
C ALA A 12 8.51 6.13 -3.85
N TYR A 13 9.22 5.61 -2.84
CA TYR A 13 10.53 4.98 -3.03
C TYR A 13 10.44 3.74 -3.93
N MET A 14 9.48 2.86 -3.67
CA MET A 14 9.22 1.66 -4.48
C MET A 14 8.93 2.03 -5.94
N SER A 15 8.07 3.03 -6.18
CA SER A 15 7.77 3.54 -7.52
C SER A 15 9.04 4.00 -8.26
N LYS A 16 9.93 4.74 -7.58
CA LYS A 16 11.21 5.19 -8.17
C LYS A 16 12.12 4.01 -8.52
N VAL A 17 12.27 3.03 -7.63
CA VAL A 17 13.13 1.86 -7.87
C VAL A 17 12.59 1.01 -9.02
N LEU A 18 11.30 0.70 -9.02
CA LEU A 18 10.68 -0.12 -10.06
C LEU A 18 10.69 0.55 -11.43
N LYS A 19 10.47 1.87 -11.50
CA LYS A 19 10.64 2.63 -12.75
C LYS A 19 12.06 2.52 -13.30
N LYS A 20 13.09 2.56 -12.44
CA LYS A 20 14.50 2.36 -12.85
C LYS A 20 14.76 0.94 -13.35
N GLN A 21 14.06 -0.05 -12.82
CA GLN A 21 14.10 -1.44 -13.27
C GLN A 21 13.26 -1.72 -14.54
N GLY A 22 12.67 -0.68 -15.16
CA GLY A 22 11.98 -0.79 -16.44
C GLY A 22 10.46 -0.97 -16.36
N PHE A 23 9.88 -1.09 -15.16
CA PHE A 23 8.44 -1.24 -14.98
C PHE A 23 7.67 0.03 -15.42
N LYS A 24 6.49 -0.15 -16.03
CA LYS A 24 5.63 0.92 -16.59
C LYS A 24 4.24 0.93 -15.96
N PHE A 25 3.68 2.11 -15.68
CA PHE A 25 2.42 2.33 -14.93
C PHE A 25 2.49 2.09 -13.41
N ILE A 26 3.67 2.24 -12.80
CA ILE A 26 3.89 1.98 -11.36
C ILE A 26 4.05 3.32 -10.65
N GLY A 27 2.96 4.07 -10.48
CA GLY A 27 2.95 5.30 -9.67
C GLY A 27 3.03 5.02 -8.16
N ALA A 28 3.25 6.05 -7.34
CA ALA A 28 3.35 5.89 -5.88
C ALA A 28 2.03 5.40 -5.24
N ILE A 29 0.89 5.90 -5.71
CA ILE A 29 -0.45 5.39 -5.35
C ILE A 29 -0.60 3.92 -5.74
N THR A 30 -0.25 3.55 -6.98
CA THR A 30 -0.31 2.15 -7.45
C THR A 30 0.56 1.23 -6.60
N CYS A 31 1.78 1.66 -6.25
CA CYS A 31 2.64 0.92 -5.32
C CYS A 31 1.97 0.76 -3.95
N TYR A 32 1.35 1.81 -3.43
CA TYR A 32 0.71 1.76 -2.12
C TYR A 32 -0.47 0.78 -2.11
N SER A 33 -1.33 0.84 -3.13
CA SER A 33 -2.40 -0.14 -3.31
C SER A 33 -1.89 -1.57 -3.44
N PHE A 34 -0.77 -1.77 -4.15
CA PHE A 34 -0.13 -3.09 -4.24
C PHE A 34 0.40 -3.56 -2.88
N MET A 35 1.07 -2.69 -2.12
CA MET A 35 1.58 -2.99 -0.78
C MET A 35 0.46 -3.41 0.17
N GLN A 36 -0.70 -2.76 0.10
CA GLN A 36 -1.90 -3.15 0.84
C GLN A 36 -2.41 -4.52 0.39
N ALA A 37 -2.57 -4.73 -0.92
CA ALA A 37 -3.15 -5.95 -1.48
C ALA A 37 -2.35 -7.22 -1.18
N VAL A 38 -1.01 -7.11 -1.13
CA VAL A 38 -0.12 -8.26 -0.87
C VAL A 38 0.33 -8.37 0.58
N GLY A 39 -0.24 -7.56 1.48
CA GLY A 39 0.01 -7.65 2.92
C GLY A 39 1.35 -7.07 3.39
N MET A 40 2.02 -6.23 2.58
CA MET A 40 3.17 -5.44 3.07
C MET A 40 2.72 -4.35 4.05
N VAL A 41 1.48 -3.87 3.90
CA VAL A 41 0.82 -2.93 4.81
C VAL A 41 -0.55 -3.51 5.17
N ASN A 42 -0.87 -3.52 6.46
CA ASN A 42 -2.20 -3.91 6.93
C ASN A 42 -3.01 -2.65 7.29
N ASP A 43 -3.78 -2.18 6.33
CA ASP A 43 -4.70 -1.06 6.52
C ASP A 43 -6.17 -1.52 6.65
N HIS A 44 -6.42 -2.76 7.06
CA HIS A 44 -7.78 -3.13 7.46
C HIS A 44 -8.23 -2.23 8.62
N LEU A 45 -9.47 -1.72 8.54
CA LEU A 45 -10.08 -1.03 9.66
C LEU A 45 -10.06 -1.92 10.91
N THR A 46 -9.86 -1.35 12.09
CA THR A 46 -9.89 -2.09 13.35
C THR A 46 -11.24 -2.73 13.64
N THR A 47 -12.31 -2.30 12.98
CA THR A 47 -13.65 -2.92 13.02
C THR A 47 -13.86 -4.00 11.96
N CYS A 48 -12.90 -4.25 11.07
CA CYS A 48 -12.96 -5.28 10.06
C CYS A 48 -12.77 -6.67 10.69
N HIS A 49 -13.59 -7.66 10.30
CA HIS A 49 -13.44 -9.04 10.77
C HIS A 49 -12.10 -9.69 10.36
N CYS A 50 -11.43 -9.16 9.33
CA CYS A 50 -10.09 -9.60 8.92
C CYS A 50 -8.95 -8.91 9.69
N TYR A 51 -9.25 -7.98 10.61
CA TYR A 51 -8.20 -7.34 11.41
C TYR A 51 -7.59 -8.38 12.37
N PRO A 52 -6.25 -8.55 12.44
CA PRO A 52 -5.61 -9.68 13.11
C PRO A 52 -6.00 -9.89 14.57
N ASN A 53 -6.35 -8.82 15.28
CA ASN A 53 -6.67 -8.85 16.71
C ASN A 53 -8.18 -8.89 17.00
N ASN A 54 -9.01 -9.17 16.00
CA ASN A 54 -10.47 -9.34 16.15
C ASN A 54 -10.89 -10.82 16.30
N THR A 55 -10.00 -11.65 16.82
CA THR A 55 -10.25 -13.08 17.12
C THR A 55 -10.46 -13.33 18.61
#